data_AF-A0A373CS19-F1
#
_entry.id   AF-A0A373CS19-F1
#
_cell.length_a   1.000
_cell.length_b   1.000
_cell.length_c   1.000
_cell.angle_alpha   90.00
_cell.angle_beta   90.00
_cell.angle_gamma   90.00
#
_symmetry.space_group_name_H-M   'P 1'
#
loop_
_entity.id
_entity.type
_entity.pdbx_description
1 polymer ?
#
loop_
_entity_poly.entity_id
_entity_poly.type
_entity_poly.pdbx_seq_one_letter_code
_entity_poly.pdbx_strand_id
1 'polypeptide(L)'
;MNVKELDVQIQKERDHMSELYAQIKECEKREERLLVERKAAEVSEKEAFIDKWFRDNFGIQNQKEARMRSVFLVFDEYGKFVKTVTTGYGEAFPYVGPIKDEDTLEHWLSKNKLYAHRASSFCDRNPDWYKKTFKDQLENLGWTFCKNGKLKATKW
;
A
#
# COMPACT_ATOMS: atom_id res chain seq x y z
N MET A 1 11.88 70.00 5.76
CA MET A 1 11.74 68.85 6.67
C MET A 1 12.75 69.01 7.80
N ASN A 2 12.33 68.96 9.05
CA ASN A 2 13.21 69.12 10.21
C ASN A 2 13.63 67.76 10.79
N VAL A 3 14.59 67.76 11.72
CA VAL A 3 15.12 66.53 12.33
C VAL A 3 14.03 65.70 13.02
N LYS A 4 13.07 66.34 13.70
CA LYS A 4 11.97 65.61 14.36
C LYS A 4 11.05 64.90 13.37
N GLU A 5 10.77 65.52 12.23
CA GLU A 5 9.97 64.90 11.15
C GLU A 5 10.70 63.70 10.55
N LEU A 6 12.02 63.78 10.39
CA LEU A 6 12.86 62.67 9.94
C LEU A 6 12.86 61.51 10.95
N ASP A 7 13.00 61.80 12.25
CA ASP A 7 12.97 60.77 13.31
C ASP A 7 11.64 59.99 13.33
N VAL A 8 10.52 60.68 13.14
CA VAL A 8 9.20 60.05 13.05
C VAL A 8 9.09 59.15 11.82
N GLN A 9 9.63 59.57 10.67
CA GLN A 9 9.66 58.73 9.48
C GLN A 9 10.54 57.49 9.67
N ILE A 10 11.74 57.66 10.25
CA ILE A 10 12.65 56.55 10.57
C ILE A 10 11.95 55.53 11.48
N GLN A 11 11.21 55.98 12.50
CA GLN A 11 10.49 55.06 13.37
C GLN A 11 9.37 54.32 12.64
N LYS A 12 8.59 55.02 11.79
CA LYS A 12 7.58 54.37 10.96
C LYS A 12 8.18 53.28 10.08
N GLU A 13 9.30 53.53 9.40
CA GLU A 13 9.96 52.52 8.58
C GLU A 13 10.42 51.30 9.41
N ARG A 14 10.90 51.53 10.64
CA ARG A 14 11.26 50.43 11.57
C ARG A 14 10.05 49.60 12.00
N ASP A 15 8.91 50.24 12.24
CA ASP A 15 7.67 49.55 12.60
C ASP A 15 7.18 48.71 11.41
N HIS A 16 7.18 49.27 10.19
CA HIS A 16 6.84 48.54 8.97
C HIS A 16 7.76 47.35 8.73
N MET A 17 9.08 47.51 8.91
CA MET A 17 10.02 46.38 8.82
C MET A 17 9.67 45.29 9.84
N SER A 18 9.33 45.66 11.07
CA SER A 18 8.96 44.70 12.12
C SER A 18 7.69 43.91 11.76
N GLU A 19 6.69 44.59 11.20
CA GLU A 19 5.48 43.95 10.68
C GLU A 19 5.78 42.99 9.52
N LEU A 20 6.62 43.42 8.57
CA LEU A 20 7.05 42.58 7.45
C LEU A 20 7.78 41.32 7.94
N TYR A 21 8.68 41.44 8.92
CA TYR A 21 9.34 40.27 9.50
C TYR A 21 8.37 39.32 10.19
N ALA A 22 7.36 39.84 10.89
CA ALA A 22 6.32 39.01 11.50
C ALA A 22 5.52 38.24 10.44
N GLN A 23 5.15 38.91 9.33
CA GLN A 23 4.45 38.29 8.21
C GLN A 23 5.30 37.22 7.51
N ILE A 24 6.59 37.48 7.28
CA ILE A 24 7.53 36.49 6.70
C ILE A 24 7.59 35.24 7.58
N LYS A 25 7.76 35.41 8.90
CA LYS A 25 7.81 34.28 9.83
C LYS A 25 6.52 33.46 9.84
N GLU A 26 5.38 34.11 9.66
CA GLU A 26 4.09 33.42 9.55
C GLU A 26 3.94 32.68 8.21
N CYS A 27 4.48 33.24 7.12
CA CYS A 27 4.56 32.55 5.82
C CYS A 27 5.45 31.30 5.91
N GLU A 28 6.63 31.39 6.52
CA GLU A 28 7.54 30.25 6.71
C GLU A 28 6.85 29.10 7.47
N LYS A 29 6.16 29.40 8.57
CA LYS A 29 5.38 28.40 9.32
C LYS A 29 4.27 27.76 8.49
N ARG A 30 3.61 28.53 7.63
CA ARG A 30 2.56 28.02 6.72
C ARG A 30 3.16 27.09 5.68
N GLU A 31 4.31 27.45 5.11
CA GLU A 31 5.04 26.60 4.16
C GLU A 31 5.45 25.28 4.81
N GLU A 32 6.04 25.31 6.01
CA GLU A 32 6.41 24.10 6.76
C GLU A 32 5.21 23.17 6.96
N ARG A 33 4.05 23.72 7.35
CA ARG A 33 2.82 22.96 7.50
C ARG A 33 2.37 22.34 6.16
N LEU A 34 2.37 23.12 5.08
CA LEU A 34 1.98 22.63 3.75
C LEU A 34 2.91 21.51 3.26
N LEU A 35 4.21 21.58 3.56
CA LEU A 35 5.15 20.51 3.23
C LEU A 35 4.85 19.20 3.99
N VAL A 36 4.40 19.29 5.25
CA VAL A 36 3.96 18.12 6.03
C VAL A 36 2.64 17.57 5.48
N GLU A 37 1.65 18.44 5.25
CA GLU A 37 0.34 18.06 4.67
C GLU A 37 0.50 17.40 3.31
N ARG A 38 1.39 17.93 2.45
CA ARG A 38 1.72 17.33 1.16
C ARG A 38 2.26 15.92 1.30
N LYS A 39 3.22 15.68 2.21
CA LYS A 39 3.77 14.33 2.44
C LYS A 39 2.70 13.37 2.92
N ALA A 40 1.81 13.82 3.81
CA ALA A 40 0.68 13.01 4.28
C ALA A 40 -0.30 12.67 3.13
N ALA A 41 -0.60 13.64 2.27
CA ALA A 41 -1.42 13.43 1.08
C ALA A 41 -0.78 12.41 0.12
N GLU A 42 0.52 12.52 -0.15
CA GLU A 42 1.26 11.57 -1.01
C GLU A 42 1.21 10.12 -0.46
N VAL A 43 1.21 9.93 0.86
CA VAL A 43 1.03 8.62 1.50
C VAL A 43 -0.41 8.14 1.31
N SER A 44 -1.39 9.00 1.60
CA SER A 44 -2.82 8.66 1.48
C SER A 44 -3.22 8.29 0.04
N GLU A 45 -2.71 9.01 -0.96
CA GLU A 45 -2.94 8.71 -2.38
C GLU A 45 -2.37 7.33 -2.77
N LYS A 46 -1.18 6.99 -2.28
CA LYS A 46 -0.57 5.67 -2.50
C LYS A 46 -1.40 4.57 -1.85
N GLU A 47 -1.82 4.74 -0.60
CA GLU A 47 -2.66 3.77 0.09
C GLU A 47 -3.99 3.56 -0.63
N ALA A 48 -4.65 4.65 -1.04
CA ALA A 48 -5.91 4.60 -1.78
C ALA A 48 -5.77 3.89 -3.13
N PHE A 49 -4.65 4.11 -3.84
CA PHE A 49 -4.34 3.39 -5.07
C PHE A 49 -4.23 1.89 -4.83
N ILE A 50 -3.48 1.46 -3.82
CA ILE A 50 -3.28 0.03 -3.52
C ILE A 50 -4.59 -0.61 -3.05
N ASP A 51 -5.35 0.07 -2.20
CA ASP A 51 -6.65 -0.41 -1.73
C ASP A 51 -7.64 -0.58 -2.89
N LYS A 52 -7.65 0.36 -3.85
CA LYS A 52 -8.43 0.22 -5.07
C LYS A 52 -7.98 -0.99 -5.88
N TRP A 53 -6.67 -1.18 -6.04
CA TRP A 53 -6.13 -2.33 -6.75
C TRP A 53 -6.56 -3.67 -6.12
N PHE A 54 -6.55 -3.79 -4.79
CA PHE A 54 -7.07 -4.97 -4.08
C PHE A 54 -8.55 -5.23 -4.35
N ARG A 55 -9.38 -4.18 -4.34
CA ARG A 55 -10.82 -4.30 -4.63
C ARG A 55 -11.06 -4.77 -6.06
N ASP A 56 -10.40 -4.12 -7.01
CA ASP A 56 -10.61 -4.35 -8.44
C ASP A 56 -10.12 -5.74 -8.87
N ASN A 57 -9.04 -6.24 -8.28
CA ASN A 57 -8.42 -7.51 -8.70
C ASN A 57 -8.86 -8.73 -7.87
N PHE A 58 -9.14 -8.54 -6.58
CA PHE A 58 -9.31 -9.66 -5.64
C PHE A 58 -10.56 -9.58 -4.77
N GLY A 59 -11.34 -8.50 -4.87
CA GLY A 59 -12.52 -8.29 -4.03
C GLY A 59 -12.20 -8.06 -2.56
N ILE A 60 -10.95 -7.69 -2.24
CA ILE A 60 -10.51 -7.37 -0.87
C ILE A 60 -10.67 -5.86 -0.67
N GLN A 61 -11.30 -5.43 0.43
CA GLN A 61 -11.70 -4.02 0.61
C GLN A 61 -10.50 -3.06 0.66
N ASN A 62 -9.43 -3.47 1.33
CA ASN A 62 -8.23 -2.68 1.56
C ASN A 62 -7.08 -3.54 2.10
N GLN A 63 -5.89 -2.95 2.17
CA GLN A 63 -4.69 -3.61 2.71
C GLN A 63 -4.81 -3.99 4.18
N LYS A 64 -5.58 -3.24 4.98
CA LYS A 64 -5.81 -3.58 6.39
C LYS A 64 -6.51 -4.94 6.51
N GLU A 65 -7.53 -5.18 5.68
CA GLU A 65 -8.19 -6.48 5.59
C GLU A 65 -7.19 -7.57 5.19
N ALA A 66 -6.40 -7.35 4.14
CA ALA A 66 -5.40 -8.29 3.66
C ALA A 66 -4.33 -8.67 4.70
N ARG A 67 -3.99 -7.76 5.63
CA ARG A 67 -3.02 -7.98 6.71
C ARG A 67 -3.63 -8.64 7.95
N MET A 68 -4.85 -8.23 8.34
CA MET A 68 -5.46 -8.66 9.60
C MET A 68 -6.13 -10.03 9.49
N ARG A 69 -6.69 -10.35 8.32
CA ARG A 69 -7.34 -11.64 8.08
C ARG A 69 -6.36 -12.60 7.42
N SER A 70 -6.54 -13.90 7.67
CA SER A 70 -5.81 -14.95 6.95
C SER A 70 -6.40 -15.12 5.55
N VAL A 71 -6.15 -14.15 4.68
CA VAL A 71 -6.63 -14.09 3.30
C VAL A 71 -5.56 -14.60 2.34
N PHE A 72 -5.95 -15.53 1.48
CA PHE A 72 -5.14 -16.18 0.48
C PHE A 72 -5.66 -15.86 -0.92
N LEU A 73 -4.74 -15.46 -1.78
CA LEU A 73 -4.98 -15.31 -3.21
C LEU A 73 -4.61 -16.63 -3.87
N VAL A 74 -5.58 -17.26 -4.54
CA VAL A 74 -5.42 -18.57 -5.17
C VAL A 74 -5.15 -18.41 -6.66
N PHE A 75 -4.16 -19.12 -7.15
CA PHE A 75 -3.70 -19.11 -8.53
C PHE A 75 -3.66 -20.52 -9.11
N ASP A 76 -3.76 -20.60 -10.44
CA ASP A 76 -3.47 -21.84 -11.16
C ASP A 76 -1.95 -22.04 -11.35
N GLU A 77 -1.58 -23.16 -11.98
CA GLU A 77 -0.18 -23.51 -12.24
C GLU A 77 0.56 -22.57 -13.20
N TYR A 78 -0.14 -21.63 -13.83
CA TYR A 78 0.41 -20.61 -14.73
C TYR A 78 0.47 -19.22 -14.09
N GLY A 79 0.08 -19.10 -12.82
CA GLY A 79 0.05 -17.84 -12.09
C GLY A 79 -1.16 -16.96 -12.43
N LYS A 80 -2.22 -17.53 -13.01
CA LYS A 80 -3.48 -16.82 -13.24
C LYS A 80 -4.32 -16.86 -11.98
N PHE A 81 -4.86 -15.71 -11.59
CA PHE A 81 -5.75 -15.60 -10.43
C PHE A 81 -7.03 -16.40 -10.64
N VAL A 82 -7.43 -17.15 -9.62
CA VAL A 82 -8.63 -17.99 -9.59
C VAL A 82 -9.67 -17.41 -8.64
N LYS A 83 -9.30 -17.22 -7.36
CA LYS A 83 -10.19 -16.64 -6.34
C LYS A 83 -9.45 -16.24 -5.07
N THR A 84 -10.15 -15.51 -4.22
CA THR A 84 -9.74 -15.21 -2.85
C THR A 84 -10.34 -16.24 -1.88
N VAL A 85 -9.58 -16.64 -0.86
CA VAL A 85 -10.03 -17.53 0.22
C VAL A 85 -9.64 -16.94 1.56
N THR A 86 -10.57 -16.93 2.51
CA THR A 86 -10.29 -16.56 3.91
C THR A 86 -10.28 -17.83 4.75
N THR A 87 -9.32 -17.95 5.67
CA THR A 87 -9.30 -19.04 6.65
C THR A 87 -9.57 -18.52 8.05
N GLY A 88 -10.29 -19.29 8.87
CA GLY A 88 -10.57 -18.94 10.25
C GLY A 88 -11.86 -19.57 10.78
N TYR A 89 -12.19 -19.28 12.03
CA TYR A 89 -13.43 -19.77 12.64
C TYR A 89 -14.66 -19.24 11.87
N GLY A 90 -15.53 -20.15 11.45
CA GLY A 90 -16.73 -19.83 10.66
C GLY A 90 -16.49 -19.66 9.15
N GLU A 91 -15.24 -19.80 8.69
CA GLU A 91 -14.90 -19.80 7.26
C GLU A 91 -14.95 -21.22 6.67
N ALA A 92 -14.96 -21.31 5.33
CA ALA A 92 -14.94 -22.59 4.62
C ALA A 92 -13.71 -23.45 4.94
N PHE A 93 -12.60 -22.82 5.31
CA PHE A 93 -11.39 -23.48 5.79
C PHE A 93 -11.06 -22.99 7.20
N PRO A 94 -11.13 -23.86 8.23
CA PRO A 94 -10.94 -23.42 9.61
C PRO A 94 -9.49 -23.00 9.91
N TYR A 95 -8.51 -23.62 9.24
CA TYR A 95 -7.08 -23.30 9.37
C TYR A 95 -6.27 -23.69 8.11
N VAL A 96 -5.05 -23.17 8.05
CA VAL A 96 -4.02 -23.62 7.10
C VAL A 96 -3.29 -24.78 7.76
N GLY A 97 -3.70 -26.00 7.42
CA GLY A 97 -3.25 -27.21 8.07
C GLY A 97 -2.53 -28.17 7.12
N PRO A 98 -2.02 -29.29 7.65
CA PRO A 98 -1.30 -30.25 6.84
C PRO A 98 -2.22 -30.87 5.79
N ILE A 99 -1.68 -31.10 4.60
CA ILE A 99 -2.34 -31.73 3.44
C ILE A 99 -3.10 -33.03 3.73
N LYS A 100 -2.84 -33.68 4.87
CA LYS A 100 -3.43 -34.95 5.29
C LYS A 100 -4.85 -34.77 5.83
N ASP A 101 -5.18 -33.57 6.31
CA ASP A 101 -6.49 -33.23 6.84
C ASP A 101 -7.36 -32.72 5.69
N GLU A 102 -8.40 -33.48 5.33
CA GLU A 102 -9.20 -33.25 4.11
C GLU A 102 -9.94 -31.90 4.07
N ASP A 103 -10.15 -31.28 5.24
CA ASP A 103 -10.84 -30.01 5.44
C ASP A 103 -9.90 -28.79 5.43
N THR A 104 -8.61 -28.99 5.18
CA THR A 104 -7.63 -27.90 5.15
C THR A 104 -7.52 -27.21 3.78
N LEU A 105 -7.14 -25.94 3.82
CA LEU A 105 -6.83 -25.18 2.60
C LEU A 105 -5.74 -25.86 1.76
N GLU A 106 -4.69 -26.38 2.40
CA GLU A 106 -3.62 -27.10 1.71
C GLU A 106 -4.16 -28.35 1.00
N HIS A 107 -4.91 -29.21 1.69
CA HIS A 107 -5.49 -30.39 1.04
C HIS A 107 -6.30 -30.02 -0.21
N TRP A 108 -7.17 -29.01 -0.09
CA TRP A 108 -7.97 -28.53 -1.21
C TRP A 108 -7.11 -27.99 -2.35
N LEU A 109 -6.09 -27.17 -2.06
CA LEU A 109 -5.19 -26.63 -3.09
C LEU A 109 -4.48 -27.76 -3.86
N SER A 110 -3.93 -28.75 -3.16
CA SER A 110 -3.23 -29.89 -3.81
C SER A 110 -4.17 -30.75 -4.66
N LYS A 111 -5.33 -31.11 -4.13
CA LYS A 111 -6.33 -31.91 -4.85
C LYS A 111 -6.74 -31.24 -6.17
N ASN A 112 -6.76 -29.91 -6.19
CA ASN A 112 -7.17 -29.12 -7.36
C ASN A 112 -5.99 -28.58 -8.19
N LYS A 113 -4.74 -28.89 -7.84
CA LYS A 113 -3.52 -28.36 -8.49
C LYS A 113 -3.48 -26.83 -8.52
N LEU A 114 -3.90 -26.22 -7.41
CA LEU A 114 -3.91 -24.78 -7.18
C LEU A 114 -2.81 -24.41 -6.20
N TYR A 115 -2.44 -23.14 -6.23
CA TYR A 115 -1.37 -22.56 -5.43
C TYR A 115 -1.89 -21.29 -4.77
N ALA A 116 -1.32 -20.90 -3.64
CA ALA A 116 -1.81 -19.74 -2.92
C ALA A 116 -0.71 -18.93 -2.27
N HIS A 117 -0.90 -17.62 -2.23
CA HIS A 117 -0.05 -16.71 -1.49
C HIS A 117 -0.90 -15.86 -0.56
N ARG A 118 -0.37 -15.47 0.61
CA ARG A 118 -1.09 -14.52 1.47
C ARG A 118 -1.27 -13.19 0.76
N ALA A 119 -2.48 -12.63 0.85
CA ALA A 119 -2.80 -11.31 0.32
C ALA A 119 -1.93 -10.21 0.96
N SER A 120 -1.54 -10.38 2.23
CA SER A 120 -0.64 -9.45 2.93
C SER A 120 0.71 -9.26 2.23
N SER A 121 1.20 -10.24 1.48
CA SER A 121 2.46 -10.15 0.74
C SER A 121 2.41 -9.20 -0.47
N PHE A 122 1.20 -8.84 -0.90
CA PHE A 122 0.91 -7.88 -1.96
C PHE A 122 0.68 -6.46 -1.43
N CYS A 123 0.79 -6.22 -0.12
CA CYS A 123 0.63 -4.89 0.48
C CYS A 123 1.94 -4.06 0.41
N ASP A 124 1.81 -2.74 0.51
CA ASP A 124 2.90 -1.75 0.58
C ASP A 124 3.97 -1.86 -0.50
N ARG A 125 3.60 -2.33 -1.70
CA ARG A 125 4.54 -2.37 -2.83
C ARG A 125 4.59 -1.01 -3.51
N ASN A 126 5.68 -0.75 -4.24
CA ASN A 126 5.77 0.43 -5.10
C ASN A 126 4.65 0.37 -6.17
N PRO A 127 3.97 1.48 -6.51
CA PRO A 127 3.02 1.56 -7.63
C PRO A 127 3.43 0.84 -8.92
N ASP A 128 4.70 0.88 -9.31
CA ASP A 128 5.17 0.20 -10.52
C ASP A 128 5.10 -1.33 -10.44
N TRP A 129 5.15 -1.88 -9.22
CA TRP A 129 4.97 -3.31 -9.00
C TRP A 129 3.55 -3.77 -9.35
N TYR A 130 2.54 -2.93 -9.07
CA TYR A 130 1.13 -3.23 -9.37
C TYR A 130 0.78 -3.12 -10.87
N LYS A 131 1.66 -2.51 -11.67
CA LYS A 131 1.52 -2.45 -13.14
C LYS A 131 2.04 -3.71 -13.85
N LYS A 132 2.79 -4.56 -13.13
CA LYS A 132 3.31 -5.82 -13.67
C LYS A 132 2.20 -6.85 -13.83
N THR A 133 2.48 -7.91 -14.60
CA THR A 133 1.57 -9.06 -14.65
C THR A 133 1.56 -9.81 -13.31
N PHE A 134 0.49 -10.56 -13.00
CA PHE A 134 0.47 -11.39 -11.79
C PHE A 134 1.62 -12.38 -11.75
N LYS A 135 2.03 -12.92 -12.90
CA LYS A 135 3.17 -13.82 -12.98
C LYS A 135 4.46 -13.14 -12.50
N ASP A 136 4.76 -11.94 -13.00
CA ASP A 136 5.95 -11.19 -12.59
C ASP A 136 5.88 -10.81 -11.10
N GLN A 137 4.69 -10.46 -10.62
CA GLN A 137 4.44 -10.18 -9.20
C GLN A 137 4.74 -11.41 -8.34
N LEU A 138 4.25 -12.59 -8.73
CA LEU A 138 4.51 -13.85 -8.05
C LEU A 138 6.00 -14.22 -8.11
N GLU A 139 6.68 -14.01 -9.24
CA GLU A 139 8.13 -14.21 -9.34
C GLU A 139 8.90 -13.28 -8.39
N ASN A 140 8.45 -12.03 -8.25
CA ASN A 140 8.99 -11.08 -7.27
C ASN A 140 8.73 -11.51 -5.82
N LEU A 141 7.74 -12.37 -5.58
CA LEU A 141 7.43 -12.99 -4.28
C LEU A 141 8.14 -14.33 -4.07
N GLY A 142 8.99 -14.76 -5.01
CA GLY A 142 9.81 -15.98 -4.90
C GLY A 142 9.23 -17.19 -5.62
N TRP A 143 8.13 -17.04 -6.36
CA TRP A 143 7.63 -18.12 -7.21
C TRP A 143 8.57 -18.31 -8.39
N THR A 144 8.72 -19.56 -8.84
CA THR A 144 9.58 -19.86 -9.98
C THR A 144 8.77 -20.60 -11.03
N PHE A 145 8.74 -20.06 -12.24
CA PHE A 145 8.10 -20.73 -13.38
C PHE A 145 9.16 -21.36 -14.28
N CYS A 146 8.86 -22.52 -14.88
CA CYS A 146 9.71 -23.11 -15.92
C CYS A 146 9.51 -22.40 -17.27
N LYS A 147 10.37 -22.73 -18.24
CA LYS A 147 10.39 -22.08 -19.57
C LYS A 147 9.05 -22.14 -20.32
N ASN A 148 8.25 -23.17 -20.06
CA ASN A 148 6.89 -23.31 -20.63
C ASN A 148 5.81 -22.51 -19.87
N GLY A 149 6.20 -21.70 -18.88
CA GLY A 149 5.32 -20.83 -18.12
C GLY A 149 4.62 -21.47 -16.92
N LYS A 150 4.79 -22.77 -16.68
CA LYS A 150 4.20 -23.49 -15.54
C LYS A 150 5.03 -23.34 -14.26
N LEU A 151 4.42 -23.39 -13.09
CA LEU A 151 5.09 -23.28 -11.80
C LEU A 151 6.01 -24.50 -11.55
N LYS A 152 7.24 -24.26 -11.12
CA LYS A 152 8.16 -25.32 -10.68
C LYS A 152 7.81 -25.69 -9.25
N ALA A 153 7.18 -26.86 -9.08
CA ALA A 153 6.86 -27.54 -7.82
C ALA A 153 7.31 -26.79 -6.55
N THR A 154 6.60 -25.72 -6.21
CA THR A 154 6.72 -25.04 -4.93
C THR A 154 5.88 -25.81 -3.94
N LYS A 155 6.36 -25.94 -2.70
CA LYS A 155 5.49 -26.31 -1.59
C LYS A 155 4.68 -25.05 -1.24
N TRP A 156 3.60 -24.85 -2.00
CA TRP A 156 2.62 -23.77 -1.89
C TRP A 156 3.07 -22.41 -2.40
#